data_AF-A0A2N1Y5W9-F1
#
_entry.id   AF-A0A2N1Y5W9-F1
#
_cell.length_a   1.000
_cell.length_b   1.000
_cell.length_c   1.000
_cell.angle_alpha   90.00
_cell.angle_beta   90.00
_cell.angle_gamma   90.00
#
_symmetry.space_group_name_H-M   'P 1'
#
loop_
_entity.id
_entity.type
_entity.pdbx_description
1 polymer ?
#
loop_
_entity_poly.entity_id
_entity_poly.type
_entity_poly.pdbx_seq_one_letter_code
_entity_poly.pdbx_strand_id
1 'polypeptide(L)'
;MVVSKSPSCGCCGQWVEHMRAAGFTLEVHNMANMNPVKERVGVPPGKGSCHTAEVAGYFIEGHVPAEDVQRLLAERPAARGLAVPGMPMGSPGMPVAPGHEQPYDVLLVAEDGSTSVYARHND
;
A
#
# COMPACT_ATOMS: atom_id res chain seq x y z
N MET A 1 0.26 11.77 -5.54
CA MET A 1 -0.60 10.69 -5.00
C MET A 1 -1.32 11.20 -3.78
N VAL A 2 -2.55 10.74 -3.55
CA VAL A 2 -3.36 11.10 -2.38
C VAL A 2 -3.35 9.93 -1.41
N VAL A 3 -3.06 10.15 -0.14
CA VAL A 3 -2.98 9.12 0.91
C VAL A 3 -4.03 9.38 1.96
N SER A 4 -4.98 8.47 2.10
CA SER A 4 -5.95 8.46 3.19
C SER A 4 -5.46 7.53 4.31
N LYS A 5 -5.36 8.04 5.53
CA LYS A 5 -4.90 7.27 6.69
C LYS A 5 -5.62 7.65 7.97
N SER A 6 -5.58 6.78 8.98
CA SER A 6 -5.97 7.18 10.34
C SER A 6 -5.03 8.25 10.92
N PRO A 7 -5.53 9.27 11.65
CA PRO A 7 -4.71 10.33 12.23
C PRO A 7 -3.62 9.80 13.17
N SER A 8 -3.93 8.78 13.95
CA SER A 8 -3.07 8.23 15.01
C SER A 8 -2.14 7.09 14.54
N CYS A 9 -2.16 6.74 13.25
CA CYS A 9 -1.33 5.66 12.71
C CYS A 9 0.10 6.13 12.44
N GLY A 10 1.03 5.84 13.36
CA GLY A 10 2.44 6.22 13.24
C GLY A 10 3.18 5.54 12.07
N CYS A 11 2.94 4.24 11.84
CA CYS A 11 3.56 3.50 10.73
C CYS A 11 3.14 4.04 9.35
N CYS A 12 1.88 4.47 9.21
CA CYS A 12 1.38 5.14 8.01
C CYS A 12 2.17 6.43 7.69
N GLY A 13 2.58 7.17 8.73
CA GLY A 13 3.42 8.36 8.56
C GLY A 13 4.82 8.00 8.05
N GLN A 14 5.43 6.94 8.57
CA GLN A 14 6.74 6.48 8.09
C GLN A 14 6.68 5.98 6.64
N TRP A 15 5.59 5.31 6.25
CA TRP A 15 5.37 4.93 4.85
C TRP A 15 5.25 6.15 3.93
N VAL A 16 4.56 7.21 4.38
CA VAL A 16 4.49 8.49 3.64
C VAL A 16 5.88 9.08 3.42
N GLU A 17 6.76 9.07 4.43
CA GLU A 17 8.14 9.55 4.29
C GLU A 17 8.95 8.67 3.32
N HIS A 18 8.79 7.34 3.37
CA HIS A 18 9.40 6.43 2.39
C HIS A 18 9.01 6.79 0.95
N MET A 19 7.71 7.03 0.70
CA MET A 19 7.23 7.40 -0.63
C MET A 19 7.75 8.77 -1.08
N ARG A 20 7.83 9.76 -0.16
CA ARG A 20 8.43 11.08 -0.46
C ARG A 20 9.90 10.94 -0.83
N ALA A 21 10.67 10.15 -0.08
CA ALA A 21 12.08 9.90 -0.35
C ALA A 21 12.30 9.22 -1.72
N ALA A 22 11.34 8.40 -2.16
CA ALA A 22 11.34 7.79 -3.49
C ALA A 22 10.88 8.74 -4.62
N GLY A 23 10.63 10.01 -4.32
CA GLY A 23 10.31 11.06 -5.30
C GLY A 23 8.82 11.29 -5.55
N PHE A 24 7.93 10.64 -4.80
CA PHE A 24 6.49 10.89 -4.93
C PHE A 24 6.08 12.19 -4.23
N THR A 25 5.22 12.97 -4.89
CA THR A 25 4.52 14.09 -4.24
C THR A 25 3.23 13.57 -3.59
N LEU A 26 3.09 13.76 -2.28
CA LEU A 26 1.99 13.20 -1.47
C LEU A 26 1.10 14.30 -0.88
N GLU A 27 -0.20 14.17 -1.09
CA GLU A 27 -1.24 14.85 -0.32
C GLU A 27 -1.81 13.87 0.71
N VAL A 28 -1.83 14.24 2.00
CA VAL A 28 -2.21 13.31 3.09
C VAL A 28 -3.51 13.78 3.73
N HIS A 29 -4.52 12.91 3.70
CA HIS A 29 -5.83 13.11 4.32
C HIS A 29 -5.97 12.22 5.55
N ASN A 30 -6.27 12.84 6.69
CA ASN A 30 -6.55 12.12 7.91
C ASN A 30 -8.04 11.78 7.97
N MET A 31 -8.36 10.50 8.00
CA MET A 31 -9.73 9.98 7.99
C MET A 31 -10.03 9.26 9.30
N ALA A 32 -11.12 9.65 9.97
CA ALA A 32 -11.56 8.96 11.19
C ALA A 32 -12.07 7.53 10.90
N ASN A 33 -12.60 7.30 9.70
CA ASN A 33 -13.04 5.99 9.23
C ASN A 33 -12.50 5.73 7.81
N MET A 34 -11.71 4.67 7.66
CA MET A 34 -11.09 4.29 6.39
C MET A 34 -11.99 3.38 5.53
N ASN A 35 -13.03 2.77 6.09
CA ASN A 35 -13.86 1.81 5.36
C ASN A 35 -14.49 2.40 4.09
N PRO A 36 -15.07 3.62 4.11
CA PRO A 36 -15.65 4.21 2.90
C PRO A 36 -14.60 4.46 1.80
N VAL A 37 -13.34 4.75 2.18
CA VAL A 37 -12.26 4.93 1.21
C VAL A 37 -11.95 3.60 0.53
N LYS A 38 -11.76 2.54 1.31
CA LYS A 38 -11.43 1.18 0.83
C LYS A 38 -12.53 0.62 -0.07
N GLU A 39 -13.78 0.78 0.33
CA GLU A 39 -14.95 0.37 -0.46
C GLU A 39 -15.03 1.12 -1.78
N ARG A 40 -14.84 2.46 -1.77
CA ARG A 40 -14.89 3.29 -2.98
C ARG A 40 -13.84 2.89 -4.01
N VAL A 41 -12.60 2.62 -3.58
CA VAL A 41 -11.53 2.20 -4.50
C VAL A 41 -11.58 0.71 -4.82
N GLY A 42 -12.43 -0.05 -4.14
CA GLY A 42 -12.64 -1.46 -4.37
C GLY A 42 -11.54 -2.38 -3.85
N VAL A 43 -10.97 -2.06 -2.67
CA VAL A 43 -10.10 -3.00 -1.95
C VAL A 43 -10.91 -4.25 -1.59
N PRO A 44 -10.48 -5.46 -1.99
CA PRO A 44 -11.22 -6.68 -1.70
C PRO A 44 -11.32 -6.97 -0.19
N PRO A 45 -12.41 -7.62 0.26
CA PRO A 45 -12.53 -8.08 1.64
C PRO A 45 -11.31 -8.92 2.06
N GLY A 46 -10.79 -8.66 3.27
CA GLY A 46 -9.61 -9.36 3.79
C GLY A 46 -8.27 -8.92 3.20
N LYS A 47 -8.26 -7.97 2.25
CA LYS A 47 -7.03 -7.37 1.69
C LYS A 47 -6.70 -5.99 2.24
N GLY A 48 -7.45 -5.56 3.26
CA GLY A 48 -7.28 -4.27 3.90
C GLY A 48 -6.02 -4.15 4.77
N SER A 49 -5.58 -2.91 4.94
CA SER A 49 -4.49 -2.46 5.79
C SER A 49 -4.83 -1.11 6.45
N CYS A 50 -3.84 -0.46 7.07
CA CYS A 50 -3.98 0.74 7.89
C CYS A 50 -4.21 2.05 7.09
N HIS A 51 -3.82 2.09 5.81
CA HIS A 51 -3.98 3.25 4.93
C HIS A 51 -4.22 2.83 3.48
N THR A 52 -4.71 3.77 2.68
CA THR A 52 -4.98 3.57 1.26
C THR A 52 -4.52 4.82 0.51
N ALA A 53 -3.71 4.64 -0.53
CA ALA A 53 -3.31 5.71 -1.41
C ALA A 53 -3.88 5.53 -2.82
N GLU A 54 -4.02 6.63 -3.55
CA GLU A 54 -4.48 6.66 -4.94
C GLU A 54 -3.46 7.38 -5.82
N VAL A 55 -3.10 6.75 -6.93
CA VAL A 55 -2.11 7.27 -7.88
C VAL A 55 -2.41 6.76 -9.29
N ALA A 56 -2.54 7.69 -10.24
CA ALA A 56 -2.72 7.39 -11.68
C ALA A 56 -3.82 6.37 -12.00
N GLY A 57 -4.91 6.35 -11.23
CA GLY A 57 -6.04 5.42 -11.40
C GLY A 57 -5.91 4.10 -10.64
N TYR A 58 -4.80 3.86 -9.96
CA TYR A 58 -4.60 2.70 -9.08
C TYR A 58 -4.79 3.07 -7.61
N PHE A 59 -5.30 2.13 -6.82
CA PHE A 59 -5.12 2.18 -5.37
C PHE A 59 -3.83 1.47 -4.95
N ILE A 60 -3.25 1.89 -3.83
CA ILE A 60 -2.13 1.27 -3.15
C ILE A 60 -2.55 1.07 -1.70
N GLU A 61 -2.77 -0.18 -1.32
CA GLU A 61 -3.32 -0.56 -0.02
C GLU A 61 -2.22 -1.08 0.91
N GLY A 62 -2.02 -0.39 2.02
CA GLY A 62 -1.02 -0.76 3.02
C GLY A 62 0.42 -0.48 2.62
N HIS A 63 1.35 -1.17 3.29
CA HIS A 63 2.79 -0.91 3.27
C HIS A 63 3.48 -1.44 2.00
N VAL A 64 2.97 -1.08 0.82
CA VAL A 64 3.56 -1.44 -0.48
C VAL A 64 4.88 -0.67 -0.69
N PRO A 65 5.98 -1.33 -1.10
CA PRO A 65 7.24 -0.65 -1.41
C PRO A 65 7.16 0.30 -2.59
N ALA A 66 7.89 1.41 -2.48
CA ALA A 66 7.91 2.45 -3.51
C ALA A 66 8.38 1.92 -4.87
N GLU A 67 9.33 0.98 -4.90
CA GLU A 67 9.80 0.33 -6.12
C GLU A 67 8.69 -0.45 -6.84
N ASP A 68 7.80 -1.11 -6.10
CA ASP A 68 6.67 -1.84 -6.68
C ASP A 68 5.60 -0.88 -7.20
N VAL A 69 5.38 0.26 -6.52
CA VAL A 69 4.51 1.32 -7.02
C VAL A 69 5.09 1.93 -8.30
N GLN A 70 6.39 2.19 -8.35
CA GLN A 70 7.05 2.70 -9.56
C GLN A 70 6.93 1.71 -10.72
N ARG A 71 7.14 0.41 -10.46
CA ARG A 71 6.98 -0.65 -11.46
C ARG A 71 5.55 -0.72 -11.98
N LEU A 72 4.54 -0.67 -11.09
CA LEU A 72 3.13 -0.61 -11.47
C LEU A 72 2.84 0.56 -12.42
N LEU A 73 3.37 1.74 -12.10
CA LEU A 73 3.15 2.95 -12.90
C LEU A 73 3.89 2.93 -14.24
N ALA A 74 5.00 2.20 -14.33
CA ALA A 74 5.73 2.00 -15.58
C ALA A 74 5.04 0.98 -16.49
N GLU A 75 4.62 -0.16 -15.93
CA GLU A 75 4.01 -1.27 -16.68
C GLU A 75 2.54 -1.01 -17.02
N ARG A 76 1.83 -0.29 -16.15
CA ARG A 76 0.40 0.03 -16.25
C ARG A 76 -0.49 -1.17 -16.61
N PRO A 77 -0.42 -2.27 -15.85
CA PRO A 77 -1.28 -3.44 -16.10
C PRO A 77 -2.76 -3.10 -15.90
N ALA A 78 -3.64 -3.87 -16.53
CA ALA A 78 -5.07 -3.81 -16.29
C ALA A 78 -5.38 -4.38 -14.89
N ALA A 79 -5.50 -3.48 -13.91
CA ALA A 79 -5.67 -3.80 -12.50
C ALA A 79 -6.28 -2.60 -11.77
N ARG A 80 -6.86 -2.85 -10.60
CA ARG A 80 -7.33 -1.79 -9.70
C ARG A 80 -6.21 -1.24 -8.83
N GLY A 81 -5.21 -2.05 -8.49
CA GLY A 81 -4.18 -1.60 -7.57
C GLY A 81 -3.27 -2.69 -7.01
N LEU A 82 -2.45 -2.28 -6.05
CA LEU A 82 -1.59 -3.16 -5.26
C LEU A 82 -2.06 -3.20 -3.80
N ALA A 83 -1.86 -4.33 -3.14
CA ALA A 83 -2.15 -4.48 -1.72
C ALA A 83 -1.07 -5.27 -0.98
N VAL A 84 -0.67 -4.76 0.18
CA VAL A 84 -0.03 -5.53 1.26
C VAL A 84 -1.05 -5.64 2.39
N PRO A 85 -1.75 -6.78 2.51
CA PRO A 85 -2.73 -6.98 3.58
C PRO A 85 -2.09 -6.96 4.97
N GLY A 86 -2.81 -6.42 5.95
CA GLY A 86 -2.30 -6.33 7.33
C GLY A 86 -1.15 -5.32 7.46
N MET A 87 -0.18 -5.59 8.34
CA MET A 87 0.98 -4.73 8.58
C MET A 87 2.23 -5.59 8.88
N PRO A 88 2.84 -6.21 7.86
CA PRO A 88 4.03 -7.06 8.06
C PRO A 88 5.21 -6.24 8.58
N MET A 89 5.87 -6.72 9.64
CA MET A 89 7.11 -6.12 10.14
C MET A 89 8.23 -6.28 9.09
N GLY A 90 9.04 -5.26 8.90
CA GLY A 90 10.03 -5.19 7.82
C GLY A 90 9.49 -4.60 6.52
N SER A 91 8.18 -4.38 6.38
CA SER A 91 7.65 -3.58 5.27
C SER A 91 7.92 -2.07 5.46
N PRO A 92 7.90 -1.23 4.41
CA PRO A 92 8.21 0.19 4.53
C PRO A 92 7.30 0.92 5.52
N GLY A 93 7.88 1.56 6.53
CA GLY A 93 7.16 2.19 7.63
C GLY A 93 6.82 1.25 8.81
N MET A 94 7.22 -0.01 8.74
CA MET A 94 7.14 -1.02 9.80
C MET A 94 8.55 -1.53 10.17
N PRO A 95 9.47 -0.67 10.66
CA PRO A 95 10.86 -1.07 10.92
C PRO A 95 10.95 -2.14 12.01
N VAL A 96 11.90 -3.06 11.85
CA VAL A 96 12.22 -4.11 12.81
C VAL A 96 13.74 -4.35 12.83
N ALA A 97 14.25 -5.04 13.85
CA ALA A 97 15.66 -5.39 13.90
C ALA A 97 16.05 -6.29 12.70
N PRO A 98 17.26 -6.16 12.15
CA PRO A 98 17.71 -7.01 11.05
C PRO A 98 17.61 -8.50 11.38
N GLY A 99 17.07 -9.30 10.46
CA GLY A 99 16.82 -10.73 10.62
C GLY A 99 15.50 -11.07 11.31
N HIS A 100 14.66 -10.08 11.60
CA HIS A 100 13.33 -10.25 12.19
C HIS A 100 12.20 -9.75 11.27
N GLU A 101 12.52 -9.43 10.02
CA GLU A 101 11.56 -9.08 8.98
C GLU A 101 10.61 -10.25 8.71
N GLN A 102 9.33 -9.94 8.52
CA GLN A 102 8.33 -10.93 8.12
C GLN A 102 8.31 -11.02 6.60
N PRO A 103 8.27 -12.24 6.02
CA PRO A 103 8.02 -12.41 4.60
C PRO A 103 6.61 -11.91 4.25
N TYR A 104 6.49 -11.23 3.12
CA TYR A 104 5.20 -10.77 2.63
C TYR A 104 5.13 -10.69 1.11
N ASP A 105 3.92 -10.90 0.60
CA ASP A 105 3.61 -10.69 -0.80
C ASP A 105 2.99 -9.30 -0.99
N VAL A 106 3.40 -8.62 -2.06
CA VAL A 106 2.63 -7.54 -2.66
C VAL A 106 1.69 -8.17 -3.68
N LEU A 107 0.39 -7.95 -3.52
CA LEU A 107 -0.64 -8.52 -4.37
C LEU A 107 -1.08 -7.53 -5.45
N LEU A 108 -1.16 -7.99 -6.69
CA LEU A 108 -1.88 -7.29 -7.76
C LEU A 108 -3.37 -7.61 -7.62
N VAL A 109 -4.21 -6.58 -7.63
CA VAL A 109 -5.67 -6.72 -7.55
C VAL A 109 -6.28 -6.42 -8.91
N ALA A 110 -6.89 -7.43 -9.53
CA ALA A 110 -7.53 -7.30 -10.83
C ALA A 110 -8.88 -6.54 -10.76
N GLU A 111 -9.45 -6.21 -11.92
CA GLU A 111 -10.73 -5.48 -12.03
C GLU A 111 -11.92 -6.21 -11.40
N ASP A 112 -11.88 -7.54 -11.32
CA ASP A 112 -12.90 -8.38 -10.68
C ASP A 112 -12.65 -8.59 -9.17
N GLY A 113 -11.57 -8.03 -8.63
CA GLY A 113 -11.16 -8.18 -7.23
C GLY A 113 -10.38 -9.45 -6.91
N SER A 114 -10.11 -10.31 -7.91
CA SER A 114 -9.17 -11.42 -7.76
C SER A 114 -7.74 -10.91 -7.56
N THR A 115 -6.90 -11.73 -6.93
CA THR A 115 -5.54 -11.33 -6.55
C THR A 115 -4.50 -12.32 -7.05
N SER A 116 -3.36 -11.81 -7.53
CA SER A 116 -2.16 -12.57 -7.83
C SER A 116 -0.93 -11.97 -7.14
N VAL A 117 0.14 -12.74 -6.97
CA VAL A 117 1.39 -12.22 -6.41
C VAL A 117 2.08 -11.34 -7.45
N TYR A 118 2.36 -10.09 -7.08
CA TYR A 118 3.09 -9.12 -7.89
C TYR A 118 4.58 -9.12 -7.55
N ALA A 119 4.92 -9.15 -6.27
CA ALA A 119 6.28 -9.22 -5.76
C ALA A 119 6.32 -9.97 -4.42
N ARG A 120 7.48 -10.53 -4.10
CA ARG A 120 7.79 -11.13 -2.78
C ARG A 120 8.93 -10.36 -2.13
N HIS A 121 8.85 -10.22 -0.82
CA HIS A 121 9.81 -9.49 -0.01
C HIS A 121 10.15 -10.25 1.26
N ASN A 122 11.40 -10.12 1.71
CA ASN A 122 11.96 -10.77 2.90
C ASN A 122 11.91 -12.31 2.87
N ASP A 123 12.10 -12.90 1.67
CA ASP A 123 12.22 -14.35 1.45
C ASP A 123 13.56 -14.93 1.95
#